data_AF-A0A6I9PJP0-F1
#
_entry.id   AF-A0A6I9PJP0-F1
#
_cell.length_a   1.000
_cell.length_b   1.000
_cell.length_c   1.000
_cell.angle_alpha   90.00
_cell.angle_beta   90.00
_cell.angle_gamma   90.00
#
_symmetry.space_group_name_H-M   'P 1'
#
loop_
_entity.id
_entity.type
_entity.pdbx_description
1 polymer ?
#
loop_
_entity_poly.entity_id
_entity_poly.type
_entity_poly.pdbx_seq_one_letter_code
_entity_poly.pdbx_strand_id
1 'polypeptide(L)'
;MEQKQTINFGAGPAKLPQSVLLQAQKELLSYSGMGISVLEMSHRSVDFNKILTKTESLLRELLTIPDNYKVLFLQGGGSGQFSAVPLNLIGLKEDTCADYLVTGTWSEKAAKEAEKYGKVNIVHPKLDSYTSKSV
;
A
#
# COMPACT_ATOMS: atom_id res chain seq x y z
N MET A 1 32.78 -15.71 7.96
CA MET A 1 32.23 -16.09 6.64
C MET A 1 31.80 -14.81 5.94
N GLU A 2 32.36 -14.52 4.77
CA GLU A 2 31.90 -13.41 3.93
C GLU A 2 30.47 -13.67 3.48
N GLN A 3 29.53 -12.79 3.83
CA GLN A 3 28.15 -12.92 3.39
C GLN A 3 28.05 -12.51 1.92
N LYS A 4 27.71 -13.47 1.05
CA LYS A 4 27.43 -13.20 -0.37
C LYS A 4 26.23 -12.24 -0.49
N GLN A 5 26.45 -11.05 -1.03
CA GLN A 5 25.38 -10.12 -1.38
C GLN A 5 24.95 -10.32 -2.83
N THR A 6 23.68 -10.66 -3.03
CA THR A 6 23.06 -10.76 -4.36
C THR A 6 22.22 -9.51 -4.62
N ILE A 7 22.32 -8.96 -5.83
CA ILE A 7 21.42 -7.88 -6.27
C ILE A 7 20.08 -8.51 -6.65
N ASN A 8 19.01 -8.13 -5.95
CA ASN A 8 17.65 -8.58 -6.23
C ASN A 8 16.93 -7.58 -7.15
N PHE A 9 16.63 -7.99 -8.39
CA PHE A 9 15.87 -7.23 -9.38
C PHE A 9 14.37 -7.61 -9.43
N GLY A 10 13.87 -8.32 -8.42
CA GLY A 10 12.47 -8.72 -8.35
C GLY A 10 11.53 -7.51 -8.33
N ALA A 11 10.46 -7.56 -9.14
CA ALA A 11 9.47 -6.49 -9.25
C ALA A 11 8.57 -6.36 -8.01
N GLY A 12 8.46 -7.41 -7.19
CA GLY A 12 7.63 -7.46 -5.99
C GLY A 12 7.57 -8.86 -5.39
N PRO A 13 7.86 -9.05 -4.08
CA PRO A 13 8.35 -8.04 -3.13
C PRO A 13 9.74 -7.48 -3.51
N ALA A 14 9.93 -6.18 -3.27
CA ALA A 14 11.18 -5.48 -3.60
C ALA A 14 12.27 -5.71 -2.54
N LYS A 15 13.52 -5.37 -2.88
CA LYS A 15 14.65 -5.40 -1.95
C LYS A 15 14.46 -4.39 -0.81
N LEU A 16 14.58 -4.84 0.44
CA LEU A 16 14.66 -3.96 1.60
C LEU A 16 16.10 -3.48 1.85
N PRO A 17 16.30 -2.27 2.40
CA PRO A 17 17.61 -1.85 2.89
C PRO A 17 18.15 -2.80 3.96
N GLN A 18 19.42 -3.15 3.89
CA GLN A 18 20.04 -4.10 4.82
C GLN A 18 19.98 -3.61 6.28
N SER A 19 20.12 -2.30 6.51
CA SER A 19 20.02 -1.69 7.83
C SER A 19 18.67 -1.96 8.50
N VAL A 20 17.57 -1.93 7.74
CA VAL A 20 16.22 -2.22 8.25
C VAL A 20 16.11 -3.70 8.67
N LEU A 21 16.65 -4.62 7.86
CA LEU A 21 16.67 -6.05 8.18
C LEU A 21 17.48 -6.34 9.45
N LEU A 22 18.65 -5.72 9.58
CA LEU A 22 19.51 -5.88 10.77
C LEU A 22 18.85 -5.33 12.03
N GLN A 23 18.16 -4.19 11.93
CA GLN A 23 17.42 -3.64 13.07
C GLN A 23 16.26 -4.56 13.48
N ALA A 24 15.44 -5.01 12.52
CA ALA A 24 14.34 -5.93 12.78
C ALA A 24 14.84 -7.24 13.40
N GLN A 25 15.96 -7.78 12.91
CA GLN A 25 16.61 -8.96 13.50
C GLN A 25 17.04 -8.72 14.95
N LYS A 26 17.71 -7.59 15.22
CA LYS A 26 18.20 -7.25 16.56
C LYS A 26 17.06 -7.09 17.57
N GLU A 27 15.95 -6.52 17.15
CA GLU A 27 14.80 -6.19 18.00
C GLU A 27 13.72 -7.29 18.02
N LEU A 28 13.88 -8.37 17.24
CA LEU A 28 12.81 -9.37 17.03
C LEU A 28 12.31 -9.98 18.34
N LEU A 29 13.21 -10.31 19.27
CA LEU A 29 12.87 -10.91 20.56
C LEU A 29 12.65 -9.87 21.66
N SER A 30 13.04 -8.61 21.41
CA SER A 30 12.94 -7.54 22.40
C SER A 30 12.88 -6.19 21.70
N TYR A 31 11.65 -5.73 21.43
CA TYR A 31 11.44 -4.43 20.81
C TYR A 31 11.93 -3.33 21.75
N SER A 32 12.88 -2.52 21.30
CA SER A 32 13.45 -1.42 22.07
C SER A 32 13.85 -1.78 23.52
N GLY A 33 14.27 -3.02 23.77
CA GLY A 33 14.71 -3.49 25.10
C GLY A 33 13.59 -3.79 26.11
N MET A 34 12.33 -3.86 25.69
CA MET A 34 11.19 -4.12 26.60
C MET A 34 11.06 -5.57 27.07
N GLY A 35 11.93 -6.47 26.62
CA GLY A 35 11.86 -7.90 26.91
C GLY A 35 10.73 -8.67 26.19
N ILE A 36 9.97 -8.02 25.31
CA ILE A 36 8.90 -8.65 24.51
C ILE A 36 9.06 -8.31 23.02
N SER A 37 8.63 -9.22 22.15
CA SER A 37 8.62 -8.99 20.70
C SER A 37 7.52 -7.99 20.31
N VAL A 38 7.76 -7.23 19.24
CA VAL A 38 6.70 -6.43 18.59
C VAL A 38 5.50 -7.29 18.15
N LEU A 39 5.74 -8.57 17.86
CA LEU A 39 4.72 -9.54 17.44
C LEU A 39 3.79 -9.96 18.60
N GLU A 40 4.20 -9.72 19.84
CA GLU A 40 3.45 -10.06 21.06
C GLU A 40 2.74 -8.83 21.66
N MET A 41 3.05 -7.64 21.16
CA MET A 41 2.49 -6.39 21.66
C MET A 41 0.99 -6.30 21.35
N SER A 42 0.21 -5.93 22.36
CA SER A 42 -1.19 -5.54 22.13
C SER A 42 -1.25 -4.27 21.28
N HIS A 43 -2.06 -4.28 20.21
CA HIS A 43 -2.29 -3.10 19.37
C HIS A 43 -2.94 -1.93 20.12
N ARG A 44 -3.52 -2.17 21.31
CA ARG A 44 -4.10 -1.14 22.18
C ARG A 44 -3.14 -0.62 23.24
N SER A 45 -1.95 -1.20 23.35
CA SER A 45 -0.95 -0.76 24.32
C SER A 45 -0.42 0.63 23.97
N VAL A 46 -0.02 1.39 24.99
CA VAL A 46 0.61 2.70 24.81
C VAL A 46 1.88 2.57 23.96
N ASP A 47 2.64 1.49 24.14
CA ASP A 47 3.88 1.27 23.41
C ASP A 47 3.66 0.97 21.93
N PHE A 48 2.66 0.17 21.57
CA PHE A 48 2.30 -0.01 20.15
C PHE A 48 1.74 1.27 19.54
N ASN A 49 0.97 2.05 20.30
CA ASN A 49 0.44 3.32 19.81
C ASN A 49 1.54 4.35 19.50
N LYS A 50 2.66 4.32 20.24
CA LYS A 50 3.86 5.11 19.89
C LYS A 50 4.43 4.70 18.52
N ILE A 51 4.48 3.40 18.23
CA ILE A 51 4.93 2.88 16.91
C ILE A 51 4.03 3.42 15.80
N LEU A 52 2.71 3.30 15.97
CA LEU A 52 1.74 3.75 14.98
C LEU A 52 1.80 5.27 14.76
N THR A 53 1.78 6.06 15.83
CA THR A 53 1.81 7.52 15.77
C THR A 53 3.12 8.02 15.13
N LYS A 54 4.25 7.42 15.49
CA LYS A 54 5.55 7.75 14.88
C LYS A 54 5.57 7.39 13.39
N THR A 55 5.01 6.25 13.02
CA THR A 55 4.93 5.80 11.61
C THR A 55 4.06 6.73 10.78
N GLU A 56 2.89 7.13 11.29
CA GLU A 56 2.03 8.13 10.63
C GLU A 56 2.76 9.47 10.46
N SER A 57 3.39 9.98 11.52
CA SER A 57 4.12 11.24 11.49
C SER A 57 5.23 11.24 10.44
N LEU A 58 6.04 10.18 10.40
CA LEU A 58 7.13 10.04 9.42
C LEU A 58 6.59 9.93 7.98
N LEU A 59 5.46 9.26 7.77
CA LEU A 59 4.84 9.17 6.46
C LEU A 59 4.29 10.53 6.00
N ARG A 60 3.64 11.28 6.90
CA ARG A 60 3.16 12.64 6.63
C ARG A 60 4.31 13.58 6.29
N GLU A 61 5.42 13.51 7.02
CA GLU A 61 6.63 14.27 6.73
C GLU A 61 7.21 13.89 5.36
N LEU A 62 7.43 12.61 5.11
CA LEU A 62 8.04 12.11 3.87
C LEU A 62 7.28 12.51 2.61
N LEU A 63 5.94 12.45 2.66
CA LEU A 63 5.06 12.74 1.52
C LEU A 63 4.42 14.13 1.57
N THR A 64 4.74 14.93 2.58
CA THR A 64 4.15 16.27 2.80
C THR A 64 2.61 16.23 2.81
N ILE A 65 2.02 15.29 3.57
CA ILE A 65 0.57 15.08 3.60
C ILE A 65 -0.11 16.14 4.48
N PRO A 66 -1.05 16.94 3.95
CA PRO A 66 -1.73 17.99 4.72
C PRO A 66 -2.77 17.43 5.72
N ASP A 67 -3.15 18.24 6.71
CA ASP A 67 -4.03 17.84 7.82
C ASP A 67 -5.47 17.51 7.39
N ASN A 68 -5.90 17.99 6.23
CA ASN A 68 -7.21 17.69 5.66
C ASN A 68 -7.29 16.29 5.01
N TYR A 69 -6.20 15.49 5.05
CA TYR A 69 -6.20 14.09 4.62
C TYR A 69 -6.03 13.13 5.80
N LYS A 70 -6.71 12.00 5.73
CA LYS A 70 -6.55 10.88 6.68
C LYS A 70 -5.52 9.88 6.16
N VAL A 71 -4.69 9.36 7.06
CA VAL A 71 -3.74 8.27 6.79
C VAL A 71 -4.31 6.99 7.40
N LEU A 72 -4.38 5.92 6.61
CA LEU A 72 -4.89 4.62 7.04
C LEU A 72 -3.86 3.52 6.74
N PHE A 73 -3.61 2.66 7.73
CA PHE A 73 -2.80 1.44 7.58
C PHE A 73 -3.75 0.24 7.54
N LEU A 74 -3.90 -0.38 6.36
CA LEU A 74 -4.93 -1.41 6.12
C LEU A 74 -4.32 -2.71 5.59
N GLN A 75 -4.89 -3.85 6.02
CA GLN A 75 -4.62 -5.14 5.39
C GLN A 75 -5.32 -5.28 4.02
N GLY A 76 -5.01 -6.35 3.28
CA GLY A 76 -5.65 -6.70 2.00
C GLY A 76 -4.87 -6.26 0.75
N GLY A 77 -3.76 -5.54 0.92
CA GLY A 77 -2.89 -5.11 -0.18
C GLY A 77 -3.59 -4.20 -1.21
N GLY A 78 -2.90 -3.90 -2.32
CA GLY A 78 -3.44 -3.03 -3.37
C GLY A 78 -4.75 -3.57 -3.98
N SER A 79 -4.83 -4.88 -4.20
CA SER A 79 -6.03 -5.52 -4.77
C SER A 79 -7.25 -5.40 -3.87
N GLY A 80 -7.11 -5.51 -2.54
CA GLY A 80 -8.23 -5.30 -1.61
C GLY A 80 -8.79 -3.89 -1.69
N GLN A 81 -7.93 -2.90 -1.98
CA GLN A 81 -8.36 -1.52 -2.14
C GLN A 81 -9.08 -1.27 -3.48
N PHE A 82 -8.89 -2.10 -4.50
CA PHE A 82 -9.67 -2.01 -5.74
C PHE A 82 -11.17 -2.21 -5.48
N SER A 83 -11.54 -3.03 -4.49
CA SER A 83 -12.94 -3.16 -4.04
C SER A 83 -13.32 -2.09 -3.02
N ALA A 84 -12.42 -1.75 -2.09
CA ALA A 84 -12.73 -0.80 -1.02
C ALA A 84 -13.05 0.61 -1.53
N VAL A 85 -12.34 1.09 -2.54
CA VAL A 85 -12.54 2.43 -3.13
C VAL A 85 -13.98 2.61 -3.66
N PRO A 86 -14.49 1.80 -4.60
CA PRO A 86 -15.85 1.96 -5.10
C PRO A 86 -16.89 1.73 -4.00
N LEU A 87 -16.72 0.73 -3.12
CA LEU A 87 -17.64 0.49 -1.99
C LEU A 87 -17.85 1.70 -1.08
N ASN A 88 -16.84 2.55 -0.92
CA ASN A 88 -16.93 3.74 -0.07
C ASN A 88 -17.33 5.01 -0.84
N LEU A 89 -17.00 5.12 -2.13
CA LEU A 89 -17.07 6.38 -2.86
C LEU A 89 -18.12 6.40 -3.99
N ILE A 90 -18.38 5.27 -4.67
CA ILE A 90 -19.21 5.29 -5.90
C ILE A 90 -20.67 5.63 -5.59
N GLY A 91 -21.16 5.20 -4.42
CA GLY A 91 -22.50 5.50 -3.92
C GLY A 91 -22.70 6.94 -3.45
N LEU A 92 -21.64 7.75 -3.39
CA LEU A 92 -21.76 9.19 -3.11
C LEU A 92 -22.28 9.98 -4.32
N LYS A 93 -22.41 9.33 -5.49
CA LYS A 93 -23.01 9.88 -6.71
C LYS A 93 -24.34 9.20 -6.98
N GLU A 94 -25.34 9.99 -7.38
CA GLU A 94 -26.69 9.48 -7.70
C GLU A 94 -26.66 8.41 -8.80
N ASP A 95 -25.85 8.64 -9.84
CA ASP A 95 -25.72 7.72 -10.97
C ASP A 95 -24.89 6.47 -10.67
N THR A 96 -24.30 6.36 -9.47
CA THR A 96 -23.47 5.21 -9.03
C THR A 96 -22.42 4.82 -10.07
N CYS A 97 -21.69 5.81 -10.58
CA CYS A 97 -20.73 5.64 -11.66
C CYS A 97 -19.34 6.16 -11.31
N ALA A 98 -18.33 5.66 -12.02
CA ALA A 98 -16.94 6.07 -11.86
C ALA A 98 -16.16 6.00 -13.18
N ASP A 99 -15.28 6.98 -13.39
CA ASP A 99 -14.39 7.03 -14.55
C ASP A 99 -13.04 6.39 -14.21
N TYR A 100 -12.56 5.51 -15.09
CA TYR A 100 -11.28 4.81 -14.94
C TYR A 100 -10.37 5.08 -16.13
N LEU A 101 -9.15 5.53 -15.84
CA LEU A 101 -8.07 5.66 -16.82
C LEU A 101 -7.26 4.34 -16.86
N VAL A 102 -7.49 3.52 -17.87
CA VAL A 102 -6.85 2.20 -18.01
C VAL A 102 -5.61 2.29 -18.91
N THR A 103 -4.43 2.16 -18.32
CA THR A 103 -3.14 2.26 -19.02
C THR A 103 -2.24 1.03 -18.82
N GLY A 104 -2.67 0.07 -18.01
CA GLY A 104 -1.90 -1.12 -17.68
C GLY A 104 -2.69 -2.17 -16.92
N THR A 105 -2.03 -3.28 -16.62
CA THR A 105 -2.61 -4.44 -15.93
C THR A 105 -3.26 -4.08 -14.58
N TRP A 106 -2.69 -3.15 -13.82
CA TRP A 106 -3.22 -2.80 -12.49
C TRP A 106 -4.46 -1.91 -12.57
N SER A 107 -4.47 -0.90 -13.43
CA SER A 107 -5.65 -0.06 -13.66
C SER A 107 -6.80 -0.85 -14.29
N GLU A 108 -6.49 -1.82 -15.16
CA GLU A 108 -7.48 -2.73 -15.76
C GLU A 108 -8.13 -3.62 -14.71
N LYS A 109 -7.34 -4.22 -13.81
CA LYS A 109 -7.86 -5.00 -12.69
C LYS A 109 -8.71 -4.16 -11.74
N ALA A 110 -8.31 -2.92 -11.47
CA ALA A 110 -9.08 -2.01 -10.63
C ALA A 110 -10.44 -1.64 -11.26
N ALA A 111 -10.46 -1.33 -12.56
CA ALA A 111 -11.69 -1.04 -13.30
C ALA A 111 -12.64 -2.24 -13.30
N LYS A 112 -12.13 -3.43 -13.62
CA LYS A 112 -12.91 -4.68 -13.61
C LYS A 112 -13.49 -5.01 -12.23
N GLU A 113 -12.75 -4.74 -11.16
CA GLU A 113 -13.25 -4.95 -9.81
C GLU A 113 -14.38 -3.97 -9.46
N ALA A 114 -14.28 -2.72 -9.91
CA ALA A 114 -15.26 -1.69 -9.64
C ALA A 114 -16.61 -1.90 -10.34
N GLU A 115 -16.63 -2.60 -11.48
CA GLU A 115 -17.86 -2.98 -12.22
C GLU A 115 -18.86 -3.77 -11.36
N LYS A 116 -18.40 -4.42 -10.27
CA LYS A 116 -19.28 -5.11 -9.33
C LYS A 116 -20.14 -4.17 -8.48
N TYR A 117 -19.80 -2.88 -8.42
CA TYR A 117 -20.35 -1.92 -7.46
C TYR A 117 -21.01 -0.71 -8.12
N GLY A 118 -20.94 -0.59 -9.45
CA GLY A 118 -21.57 0.50 -10.21
C GLY A 118 -21.09 0.56 -11.64
N LYS A 119 -21.52 1.59 -12.37
CA LYS A 119 -21.17 1.78 -13.78
C LYS A 119 -19.74 2.32 -13.91
N VAL A 120 -18.87 1.58 -14.58
CA VAL A 120 -17.50 2.03 -14.90
C VAL A 120 -17.46 2.59 -16.32
N ASN A 121 -16.97 3.82 -16.48
CA ASN A 121 -16.64 4.38 -17.79
C ASN A 121 -15.13 4.33 -17.99
N ILE A 122 -14.68 3.65 -19.06
CA ILE A 122 -13.27 3.66 -19.45
C ILE A 122 -13.04 4.91 -20.31
N VAL A 123 -12.30 5.88 -19.77
CA VAL A 123 -12.14 7.21 -20.40
C VAL A 123 -10.91 7.33 -21.32
N HIS A 124 -10.29 6.21 -21.66
CA HIS A 124 -9.18 6.12 -22.59
C HIS A 124 -9.36 4.93 -23.55
N PRO A 125 -8.99 5.04 -24.84
CA PRO A 125 -9.08 3.93 -25.77
C PRO A 125 -8.34 2.70 -25.24
N LYS A 126 -8.90 1.52 -25.51
CA LYS A 126 -8.27 0.26 -25.14
C LYS A 126 -6.92 0.16 -25.85
N LEU A 127 -5.85 -0.03 -25.09
CA LEU A 127 -4.51 -0.25 -25.62
C LEU A 127 -4.35 -1.72 -26.02
N ASP A 128 -3.79 -1.98 -27.21
CA ASP A 128 -3.47 -3.33 -27.68
C ASP A 128 -2.30 -3.96 -26.89
N SER A 129 -1.38 -3.11 -26.45
CA SER A 129 -0.23 -3.47 -25.61
C SER A 129 0.10 -2.31 -24.68
N TYR A 130 0.55 -2.63 -23.46
CA TYR A 130 1.01 -1.65 -22.48
C TYR A 130 2.51 -1.32 -22.60
N THR A 131 3.19 -1.88 -23.62
CA THR A 131 4.66 -1.77 -23.78
C THR A 131 5.10 -1.26 -25.15
N SER A 132 4.17 -0.92 -26.05
CA SER A 132 4.55 -0.31 -27.33
C SER A 132 5.11 1.08 -27.09
N LYS A 133 6.35 1.31 -27.53
CA LYS A 133 6.92 2.66 -27.60
C LYS A 133 6.04 3.48 -28.54
N SER A 134 5.45 4.56 -28.03
CA SER A 134 5.04 5.66 -28.89
C SER A 134 6.30 6.16 -29.59
N VAL A 135 6.33 6.02 -30.91
CA VAL A 135 7.38 6.59 -31.77
C VAL A 135 7.35 8.11 -31.64
#